data_AF-A0A6L3X2Y3-F1
#
_entry.id   AF-A0A6L3X2Y3-F1
#
_cell.length_a   1.000
_cell.length_b   1.000
_cell.length_c   1.000
_cell.angle_alpha   90.00
_cell.angle_beta   90.00
_cell.angle_gamma   90.00
#
_symmetry.space_group_name_H-M   'P 1'
#
loop_
_entity.id
_entity.type
_entity.pdbx_description
1 polymer ?
#
loop_
_entity_poly.entity_id
_entity_poly.type
_entity_poly.pdbx_seq_one_letter_code
_entity_poly.pdbx_strand_id
1 'polypeptide(L)'
;SAPELALERRVNNNTVLKKLRIAFSLKTDDILAIMTEQKFRVSMPEITAMMRAPDHKNYRECGDQFLRYFLRGLTQRVHNQKG
;
A
#
# COMPACT_ATOMS: atom_id res chain seq x y z
N SER A 1 29.92 10.98 -17.51
CA SER A 1 29.40 9.78 -16.83
C SER A 1 27.91 9.96 -16.62
N ALA A 2 27.07 9.15 -17.28
CA ALA A 2 25.65 9.18 -17.03
C ALA A 2 25.39 8.73 -15.58
N PRO A 3 24.46 9.36 -14.84
CA PRO A 3 24.15 8.92 -13.49
C PRO A 3 23.58 7.51 -13.56
N GLU A 4 24.08 6.66 -12.68
CA GLU A 4 23.76 5.26 -12.62
C GLU A 4 22.28 5.08 -12.24
N LEU A 5 21.46 4.67 -13.22
CA LEU A 5 20.04 4.32 -13.08
C LEU A 5 19.79 3.08 -12.16
N ALA A 6 20.76 2.68 -11.33
CA ALA A 6 20.77 1.36 -10.69
C ALA A 6 19.97 1.27 -9.38
N LEU A 7 19.58 2.38 -8.75
CA LEU A 7 18.81 2.32 -7.50
C LEU A 7 17.28 2.36 -7.70
N GLU A 8 16.78 2.71 -8.89
CA GLU A 8 15.33 2.89 -9.16
C GLU A 8 14.52 1.58 -9.29
N ARG A 9 15.15 0.40 -9.17
CA ARG A 9 14.50 -0.89 -9.48
C ARG A 9 14.19 -1.82 -8.30
N ARG A 10 14.40 -1.42 -7.05
CA ARG A 10 13.94 -2.24 -5.91
C ARG A 10 12.46 -1.99 -5.63
N VAL A 11 11.61 -2.83 -6.21
CA VAL A 11 10.20 -2.92 -5.82
C VAL A 11 10.14 -3.31 -4.35
N ASN A 12 9.69 -2.39 -3.51
CA ASN A 12 9.38 -2.65 -2.10
C ASN A 12 7.87 -2.56 -1.86
N ASN A 13 7.41 -3.05 -0.71
CA ASN A 13 5.99 -3.12 -0.39
C ASN A 13 5.31 -1.75 -0.40
N ASN A 14 5.99 -0.69 0.05
CA ASN A 14 5.46 0.68 -0.03
C ASN A 14 5.20 1.10 -1.48
N THR A 15 6.12 0.77 -2.39
CA THR A 15 6.00 1.06 -3.83
C THR A 15 4.83 0.29 -4.44
N VAL A 16 4.69 -1.00 -4.12
CA VAL A 16 3.56 -1.82 -4.57
C VAL A 16 2.24 -1.24 -4.06
N LEU A 17 2.15 -0.96 -2.77
CA LEU A 17 0.97 -0.40 -2.12
C LEU A 17 0.56 0.95 -2.76
N LYS A 18 1.52 1.86 -2.99
CA LYS A 18 1.27 3.14 -3.68
C LYS A 18 0.77 2.96 -5.10
N LYS A 19 1.38 2.05 -5.88
CA LYS A 19 0.97 1.78 -7.26
C LYS A 19 -0.43 1.21 -7.33
N LEU A 20 -0.77 0.25 -6.46
CA LEU A 20 -2.12 -0.33 -6.39
C LEU A 20 -3.15 0.70 -5.95
N ARG A 21 -2.83 1.54 -4.94
CA ARG A 21 -3.72 2.63 -4.52
C ARG A 21 -4.08 3.54 -5.70
N ILE A 22 -3.09 3.94 -6.50
CA ILE A 22 -3.31 4.80 -7.67
C ILE A 22 -4.08 4.06 -8.76
N ALA A 23 -3.68 2.83 -9.10
CA ALA A 23 -4.30 2.03 -10.16
C ALA A 23 -5.79 1.78 -9.91
N PHE A 24 -6.20 1.59 -8.65
CA PHE A 24 -7.58 1.36 -8.24
C PHE A 24 -8.27 2.63 -7.71
N SER A 25 -7.64 3.81 -7.84
CA SER A 25 -8.16 5.10 -7.36
C SER A 25 -8.62 5.08 -5.89
N LEU A 26 -7.92 4.33 -5.04
CA LEU A 26 -8.27 4.14 -3.63
C LEU A 26 -7.86 5.36 -2.79
N LYS A 27 -8.75 5.78 -1.90
CA LYS A 27 -8.46 6.72 -0.82
C LYS A 27 -7.89 5.96 0.39
N THR A 28 -7.33 6.70 1.33
CA THR A 28 -6.81 6.11 2.58
C THR A 28 -7.92 5.40 3.36
N ASP A 29 -9.14 5.94 3.35
CA ASP A 29 -10.32 5.31 3.95
C ASP A 29 -10.67 3.97 3.29
N ASP A 30 -10.52 3.85 1.96
CA ASP A 30 -10.77 2.59 1.27
C ASP A 30 -9.75 1.52 1.69
N ILE A 31 -8.48 1.91 1.84
CA ILE A 31 -7.44 0.99 2.35
C ILE A 31 -7.77 0.58 3.79
N LEU A 32 -8.18 1.52 4.65
CA LEU A 32 -8.57 1.21 6.01
C LEU A 32 -9.76 0.24 6.06
N ALA A 33 -10.78 0.47 5.23
CA ALA A 33 -11.94 -0.42 5.09
C ALA A 33 -11.52 -1.83 4.66
N ILE A 34 -10.69 -1.95 3.62
CA ILE A 34 -10.14 -3.22 3.15
C ILE A 34 -9.42 -3.96 4.28
N MET A 35 -8.56 -3.28 5.05
CA MET A 35 -7.84 -3.92 6.15
C MET A 35 -8.77 -4.34 7.29
N THR A 36 -9.81 -3.55 7.56
CA THR A 36 -10.83 -3.81 8.57
C THR A 36 -11.66 -5.05 8.22
N GLU A 37 -12.08 -5.19 6.96
CA GLU A 37 -12.76 -6.39 6.44
C GLU A 37 -11.90 -7.65 6.61
N GLN A 38 -10.58 -7.52 6.48
CA GLN A 38 -9.63 -8.61 6.73
C GLN A 38 -9.34 -8.85 8.22
N LYS A 39 -10.00 -8.13 9.13
CA LYS A 39 -9.77 -8.14 10.58
C LYS A 39 -8.33 -7.79 10.97
N PHE A 40 -7.64 -7.03 10.11
CA PHE A 40 -6.29 -6.55 10.36
C PHE A 40 -6.36 -5.17 11.02
N ARG A 41 -5.85 -5.06 12.25
CA ARG A 41 -5.84 -3.81 13.00
C ARG A 41 -4.75 -2.89 12.45
N VAL A 42 -5.16 -1.76 11.90
CA VAL A 42 -4.27 -0.67 11.48
C VAL A 42 -5.01 0.65 11.60
N SER A 43 -4.29 1.72 11.90
CA SER A 43 -4.84 3.07 11.99
C SER A 43 -4.57 3.88 10.73
N MET A 44 -5.39 4.92 10.50
CA MET A 44 -5.20 5.84 9.38
C MET A 44 -3.83 6.56 9.37
N PRO A 45 -3.26 6.98 10.52
CA PRO A 45 -1.90 7.52 10.56
C PRO A 45 -0.83 6.51 10.10
N GLU A 46 -0.97 5.23 10.45
CA GLU A 46 -0.04 4.18 10.00
C GLU A 46 -0.09 3.98 8.49
N ILE A 47 -1.30 3.94 7.91
CA ILE A 47 -1.47 3.87 6.45
C ILE A 47 -0.82 5.08 5.78
N THR A 48 -1.07 6.27 6.31
CA THR A 48 -0.49 7.51 5.79
C THR A 48 1.04 7.50 5.90
N ALA A 49 1.60 7.01 6.99
CA ALA A 49 3.04 6.86 7.19
C ALA A 49 3.69 5.97 6.13
N MET A 50 3.04 4.86 5.75
CA MET A 50 3.49 3.97 4.66
C MET A 50 3.46 4.64 3.28
N MET A 51 2.65 5.68 3.11
CA MET A 51 2.53 6.42 1.84
C MET A 51 3.51 7.60 1.73
N ARG A 52 4.24 7.95 2.79
CA ARG A 52 5.20 9.07 2.75
C ARG A 52 6.44 8.74 1.91
N ALA A 53 7.19 9.77 1.56
CA ALA A 53 8.50 9.60 0.93
C ALA A 53 9.50 8.99 1.95
N PRO A 54 10.48 8.16 1.51
CA PRO A 54 11.39 7.45 2.42
C PRO A 54 12.23 8.35 3.35
N ASP A 55 12.49 9.58 2.93
CA ASP A 55 13.24 10.61 3.65
C ASP A 55 12.38 11.37 4.69
N HIS A 56 11.07 11.15 4.71
CA HIS A 56 10.18 11.86 5.61
C HIS A 56 10.27 11.31 7.05
N LYS A 57 10.36 12.18 8.07
CA LYS A 57 10.48 11.79 9.50
C LYS A 57 9.47 10.75 10.03
N ASN A 58 8.24 10.81 9.53
CA ASN A 58 7.15 9.88 9.86
C ASN A 58 6.95 8.77 8.80
N TYR A 59 7.95 8.51 7.95
CA TYR A 59 7.90 7.39 7.01
C TYR A 59 7.90 6.07 7.77
N ARG A 60 7.12 5.11 7.28
CA ARG A 60 7.13 3.75 7.81
C ARG A 60 7.20 2.75 6.68
N GLU A 61 8.02 1.73 6.84
CA GLU A 61 8.04 0.61 5.90
C GLU A 61 6.75 -0.19 5.97
N CYS A 62 6.25 -0.60 4.80
CA CYS A 62 5.11 -1.48 4.67
C CYS A 62 5.60 -2.93 4.85
N GLY A 63 5.19 -3.58 5.94
CA GLY A 63 5.55 -4.96 6.19
C GLY A 63 4.82 -5.95 5.27
N ASP A 64 5.43 -7.12 5.05
CA ASP A 64 4.85 -8.17 4.20
C ASP A 64 3.46 -8.60 4.65
N GLN A 65 3.23 -8.64 5.97
CA GLN A 65 1.94 -9.03 6.53
C GLN A 65 0.84 -8.01 6.18
N PHE A 66 1.16 -6.71 6.21
CA PHE A 66 0.23 -5.66 5.81
C PHE A 66 -0.12 -5.84 4.33
N LEU A 67 0.90 -5.96 3.46
CA LEU A 67 0.68 -6.09 2.03
C LEU A 67 -0.11 -7.36 1.68
N ARG A 68 0.17 -8.48 2.34
CA ARG A 68 -0.55 -9.74 2.16
C ARG A 68 -2.05 -9.61 2.46
N TYR A 69 -2.40 -9.02 3.61
CA TYR A 69 -3.81 -8.81 3.96
C TYR A 69 -4.48 -7.81 3.03
N PHE A 70 -3.77 -6.72 2.68
CA PHE A 70 -4.28 -5.74 1.73
C PHE A 70 -4.63 -6.38 0.38
N LEU A 71 -3.71 -7.18 -0.19
CA LEU A 71 -3.95 -7.87 -1.46
C LEU A 71 -5.13 -8.85 -1.38
N ARG A 72 -5.24 -9.61 -0.29
CA ARG A 72 -6.36 -10.53 -0.08
C ARG A 72 -7.71 -9.79 -0.06
N GLY A 73 -7.78 -8.67 0.66
CA GLY A 73 -9.00 -7.85 0.72
C GLY A 73 -9.29 -7.11 -0.59
N LEU A 74 -8.25 -6.61 -1.27
CA LEU A 74 -8.40 -5.97 -2.58
C LEU A 74 -8.98 -6.95 -3.62
N THR A 75 -8.48 -8.18 -3.67
CA THR A 75 -9.01 -9.24 -4.53
C THR A 75 -10.50 -9.49 -4.25
N GLN A 76 -10.90 -9.61 -2.97
CA GLN A 76 -12.31 -9.80 -2.62
C GLN A 76 -13.18 -8.64 -3.13
N ARG A 77 -12.72 -7.39 -2.97
CA ARG A 77 -13.47 -6.21 -3.41
C ARG A 77 -13.61 -6.12 -4.93
N VAL A 78 -12.54 -6.39 -5.68
CA VAL A 78 -12.55 -6.33 -7.15
C VAL A 78 -13.34 -7.48 -7.76
N HIS A 79 -13.27 -8.69 -7.18
CA HIS A 79 -14.04 -9.83 -7.68
C HIS A 79 -15.54 -9.70 -7.39
N ASN A 80 -15.92 -9.10 -6.26
CA ASN A 80 -17.33 -8.86 -5.91
C ASN A 80 -17.98 -7.72 -6.70
N GLN A 81 -17.21 -6.88 -7.41
CA GLN A 81 -17.75 -5.84 -8.28
C GLN A 81 -18.24 -6.36 -9.64
N LYS A 82 -18.12 -7.67 -9.92
CA LYS A 82 -18.66 -8.32 -11.13
C LYS A 82 -20.08 -8.88 -10.97
N GLY A 83 -20.84 -8.36 -9.99
CA GLY A 83 -22.27 -8.65 -9.79
C GLY A 83 -23.13 -7.62 -10.48
#